data_AF-A0A838D5D5-F1
#
_entry.id   AF-A0A838D5D5-F1
#
_cell.length_a   1.000
_cell.length_b   1.000
_cell.length_c   1.000
_cell.angle_alpha   90.00
_cell.angle_beta   90.00
_cell.angle_gamma   90.00
#
_symmetry.space_group_name_H-M   'P 1'
#
loop_
_entity.id
_entity.type
_entity.pdbx_description
1 polymer ?
#
loop_
_entity_poly.entity_id
_entity_poly.type
_entity_poly.pdbx_seq_one_letter_code
_entity_poly.pdbx_strand_id
1 'polypeptide(L)' 'MAERLSRVVEVLRERGPITAFDAVPHVFGERVTAPTAAWWLTETLSYLTHLERLGRVERHVGDTDSWVTV' A
#
# COMPACT_ATOMS: atom_id res chain seq x y z
N MET A 1 -0.33 13.82 4.86
CA MET A 1 -1.28 12.69 4.65
C MET A 1 -1.65 12.52 3.18
N ALA A 2 -2.13 13.57 2.49
CA ALA A 2 -2.55 13.50 1.09
C ALA A 2 -1.45 12.99 0.13
N GLU A 3 -0.20 13.44 0.30
CA GLU A 3 0.92 13.00 -0.54
C GLU A 3 1.20 11.50 -0.46
N ARG A 4 1.10 10.91 0.75
CA ARG A 4 1.30 9.46 0.95
C ARG A 4 0.17 8.64 0.33
N LEU A 5 -1.08 9.09 0.44
CA LEU A 5 -2.22 8.43 -0.21
C LEU A 5 -2.09 8.46 -1.73
N SER A 6 -1.72 9.61 -2.30
CA SER A 6 -1.45 9.74 -3.74
C SER A 6 -0.33 8.79 -4.17
N ARG A 7 0.74 8.71 -3.38
CA ARG A 7 1.85 7.80 -3.67
C ARG A 7 1.43 6.33 -3.64
N VAL A 8 0.60 5.91 -2.68
CA VAL A 8 0.05 4.54 -2.65
C VAL A 8 -0.72 4.24 -3.94
N VAL A 9 -1.57 5.16 -4.40
CA VAL A 9 -2.33 4.99 -5.65
C VAL A 9 -1.41 4.87 -6.87
N GLU A 10 -0.37 5.70 -6.96
CA GLU A 10 0.63 5.61 -8.04
C GLU A 10 1.33 4.25 -8.04
N VAL A 11 1.79 3.78 -6.88
CA VAL A 11 2.45 2.48 -6.74
C VAL A 11 1.55 1.33 -7.22
N LEU A 12 0.28 1.34 -6.84
CA LEU A 12 -0.68 0.32 -7.26
C LEU A 12 -0.96 0.39 -8.77
N ARG A 13 -0.98 1.58 -9.38
CA ARG A 13 -1.12 1.75 -10.84
C ARG A 13 0.09 1.23 -11.60
N GLU A 14 1.30 1.53 -11.11
CA GLU A 14 2.56 1.15 -11.75
C GLU A 14 2.81 -0.36 -11.66
N ARG A 15 2.45 -0.98 -10.54
CA ARG A 15 2.78 -2.38 -10.23
C ARG A 15 1.65 -3.36 -10.53
N GLY A 16 0.41 -2.90 -10.56
CA GLY A 16 -0.77 -3.78 -10.56
C GLY A 16 -1.03 -4.39 -9.18
N PRO A 17 -1.68 -5.57 -9.11
CA PRO A 17 -2.01 -6.22 -7.84
C PRO A 17 -0.75 -6.56 -7.04
N ILE A 18 -0.58 -5.92 -5.87
CA ILE A 18 0.55 -6.17 -4.97
C ILE A 18 0.11 -6.22 -3.51
N THR A 19 0.93 -6.87 -2.69
CA THR A 19 0.72 -6.94 -1.25
C THR A 19 1.10 -5.62 -0.58
N ALA A 20 0.58 -5.37 0.63
CA ALA A 20 0.99 -4.21 1.43
C ALA A 20 2.48 -4.26 1.76
N PHE A 21 3.04 -5.46 1.97
CA PHE A 21 4.48 -5.64 2.23
C PHE A 21 5.34 -5.20 1.06
N ASP A 22 4.96 -5.59 -0.17
CA ASP A 22 5.66 -5.20 -1.39
C ASP A 22 5.48 -3.70 -1.72
N ALA A 23 4.35 -3.10 -1.31
CA ALA A 23 4.08 -1.68 -1.53
C ALA A 23 4.98 -0.77 -0.68
N VAL A 24 5.32 -1.16 0.56
CA VAL A 24 6.10 -0.35 1.52
C VAL A 24 7.36 0.30 0.91
N PRO A 25 8.32 -0.43 0.31
CA PRO A 25 9.53 0.19 -0.24
C PRO A 25 9.23 1.22 -1.33
N HIS A 26 8.13 1.07 -2.07
CA HIS A 26 7.74 1.98 -3.16
C HIS A 26 6.99 3.22 -2.67
N VAL A 27 6.26 3.09 -1.56
CA VAL A 27 5.53 4.18 -0.90
C VAL A 27 6.50 5.09 -0.14
N PHE A 28 7.47 4.51 0.57
CA PHE A 28 8.41 5.26 1.40
C PHE A 28 9.66 5.72 0.66
N GLY A 29 10.05 5.05 -0.44
CA GLY A 29 11.19 5.45 -1.27
C GLY A 29 12.57 5.19 -0.63
N GLU A 30 12.58 4.51 0.52
CA GLU A 30 13.77 4.19 1.29
C GLU A 30 13.92 2.68 1.48
N ARG A 31 15.15 2.23 1.77
CA ARG A 31 15.40 0.83 2.12
C ARG A 31 14.66 0.50 3.41
N VAL A 32 13.76 -0.47 3.33
CA VAL A 32 13.10 -1.04 4.51
C VAL A 32 14.15 -1.69 5.39
N THR A 33 14.23 -1.23 6.64
CA THR A 33 15.07 -1.83 7.66
C THR A 33 14.17 -2.61 8.63
N ALA A 34 14.70 -3.67 9.26
CA ALA A 34 13.97 -4.44 10.25
C ALA A 34 13.24 -3.58 11.31
N PRO A 35 13.86 -2.51 11.89
CA PRO A 35 13.16 -1.68 12.87
C PRO A 35 12.04 -0.82 12.28
N THR A 36 12.11 -0.42 11.01
CA THR A 36 11.07 0.45 10.38
C THR A 36 9.98 -0.35 9.68
N ALA A 37 10.23 -1.62 9.35
CA ALA A 37 9.34 -2.47 8.56
C ALA A 37 7.93 -2.60 9.17
N ALA A 38 7.84 -2.91 10.47
CA ALA A 38 6.55 -3.11 11.15
C ALA A 38 5.71 -1.83 11.20
N TRP A 39 6.36 -0.68 11.42
CA TRP A 39 5.68 0.62 11.48
C TRP A 39 5.18 1.03 10.09
N TRP A 40 6.02 0.98 9.07
CA TRP A 40 5.64 1.34 7.70
C TRP A 40 4.58 0.41 7.10
N LEU A 41 4.61 -0.88 7.45
CA LEU A 41 3.55 -1.80 7.05
C LEU A 41 2.20 -1.41 7.64
N THR A 42 2.16 -1.06 8.93
CA THR A 42 0.93 -0.62 9.61
C THR A 42 0.39 0.67 9.01
N GLU A 43 1.27 1.64 8.69
CA GLU A 43 0.88 2.87 8.00
C GLU A 43 0.31 2.58 6.61
N THR A 44 0.99 1.72 5.83
CA THR A 44 0.56 1.36 4.47
C THR A 44 -0.80 0.68 4.49
N LEU A 45 -1.04 -0.25 5.43
CA LEU A 45 -2.35 -0.87 5.61
C LEU A 45 -3.43 0.16 5.96
N SER A 46 -3.12 1.12 6.82
CA SER A 46 -4.06 2.20 7.16
C SER A 46 -4.43 3.06 5.94
N TYR A 47 -3.46 3.35 5.07
CA TYR A 47 -3.70 4.05 3.80
C TYR A 47 -4.55 3.23 2.83
N LEU A 48 -4.25 1.94 2.67
CA LEU A 48 -5.00 1.04 1.79
C LEU A 48 -6.44 0.88 2.25
N THR A 49 -6.68 0.65 3.55
CA THR A 49 -8.04 0.58 4.11
C THR A 49 -8.79 1.90 3.94
N HIS A 50 -8.10 3.05 4.07
CA HIS A 50 -8.73 4.34 3.81
C HIS A 50 -9.13 4.49 2.33
N LEU A 51 -8.25 4.14 1.39
CA LEU A 51 -8.52 4.22 -0.04
C LEU A 51 -9.61 3.24 -0.48
N GLU A 52 -9.66 2.06 0.13
CA GLU A 52 -10.69 1.04 -0.10
C GLU A 52 -12.07 1.57 0.31
N ARG A 53 -12.17 2.19 1.49
CA ARG A 53 -13.40 2.85 1.96
C ARG A 53 -13.84 4.01 1.07
N LEU A 54 -12.93 4.62 0.33
CA LEU A 54 -13.20 5.66 -0.66
C LEU A 54 -13.51 5.10 -2.05
N GLY A 55 -13.46 3.78 -2.25
CA GLY A 55 -13.68 3.14 -3.55
C GLY A 55 -12.57 3.41 -4.58
N ARG A 56 -11.35 3.76 -4.14
CA ARG A 56 -10.22 4.08 -5.03
C ARG A 56 -9.31 2.89 -5.29
N VAL A 57 -9.36 1.89 -4.43
CA VAL A 57 -8.62 0.64 -4.53
C VAL A 57 -9.53 -0.51 -4.13
N GLU A 58 -9.30 -1.68 -4.70
CA GLU A 58 -9.99 -2.91 -4.35
C GLU A 58 -9.01 -3.88 -3.70
N ARG A 59 -9.45 -4.54 -2.62
CA ARG A 59 -8.70 -5.60 -1.96
C ARG A 59 -9.11 -6.95 -2.53
N HIS A 60 -8.12 -7.69 -3.03
CA HIS A 60 -8.29 -9.09 -3.42
C HIS A 60 -7.84 -9.98 -2.27
N VAL A 61 -8.79 -10.72 -1.70
CA VAL A 61 -8.56 -11.66 -0.60
C VAL A 61 -8.11 -13.01 -1.17
N GLY A 62 -6.96 -13.50 -0.72
CA GLY A 62 -6.38 -14.79 -1.10
C GLY A 62 -5.42 -15.30 -0.02
N ASP A 63 -4.47 -16.17 -0.37
CA ASP A 63 -3.42 -16.61 0.58
C ASP A 63 -2.58 -15.44 1.10
N THR A 64 -2.48 -14.37 0.32
CA THR A 64 -2.01 -13.07 0.80
C THR A 64 -2.89 -11.99 0.18
N ASP A 65 -3.35 -11.07 1.01
CA ASP A 65 -4.13 -9.93 0.54
C ASP A 65 -3.30 -9.08 -0.42
N SER A 66 -3.90 -8.73 -1.54
CA SER A 66 -3.33 -7.79 -2.51
C SER A 66 -4.32 -6.68 -2.81
N TRP A 67 -3.80 -5.55 -3.28
CA TRP A 67 -4.60 -4.38 -3.64
C TRP A 67 -4.33 -3.98 -5.07
N VAL A 68 -5.38 -3.48 -5.74
CA VAL A 68 -5.33 -2.93 -7.09
C VAL A 68 -6.11 -1.62 -7.12
N THR A 69 -5.75 -0.70 -8.01
CA THR A 69 -6.59 0.49 -8.22
C THR A 69 -7.87 0.14 -8.97
N VAL A 70 -8.98 0.78 -8.58
CA VAL A 70 -10.26 0.73 -9.29
C VAL A 70 -10.21 1.58 -10.55
#